data_AF-A0A6B3FL47-F1
#
_entry.id   AF-A0A6B3FL47-F1
#
_cell.length_a   1.000
_cell.length_b   1.000
_cell.length_c   1.000
_cell.angle_alpha   90.00
_cell.angle_beta   90.00
_cell.angle_gamma   90.00
#
_symmetry.space_group_name_H-M   'P 1'
#
loop_
_entity.id
_entity.type
_entity.pdbx_description
1 polymer ?
#
loop_
_entity_poly.entity_id
_entity_poly.type
_entity_poly.pdbx_seq_one_letter_code
_entity_poly.pdbx_strand_id
1 'polypeptide(L)'
;FPDALATLLRTSEAAGSDAVVVGAVRNAYGDTVYSGRRGRSLTLVEPGAHRPERCDTYDGRVVLVPRAVYDLVGDPDKVFRHRMGDYDHGRRARRAGAAAFVAPGHAGECVDGPAAPGSREPGIGVREALRRVTSVRELPPRQWWVYCLRHTWPWAPYLMVS
;
A
#
# COMPACT_ATOMS: atom_id res chain seq x y z
N PHE A 1 -4.28 -10.77 17.76
CA PHE A 1 -5.39 -9.98 17.19
C PHE A 1 -6.58 -10.89 16.89
N PRO A 2 -7.27 -11.40 17.93
CA PRO A 2 -8.34 -12.40 17.74
C PRO A 2 -9.56 -11.85 16.98
N ASP A 3 -9.90 -10.57 17.19
CA ASP A 3 -11.07 -9.94 16.57
C ASP A 3 -10.80 -9.29 15.20
N ALA A 4 -9.60 -9.46 14.64
CA ALA A 4 -9.19 -8.77 13.42
C ALA A 4 -10.13 -9.08 12.23
N LEU A 5 -10.37 -10.36 11.97
CA LEU A 5 -11.26 -10.79 10.88
C LEU A 5 -12.69 -10.28 11.09
N ALA A 6 -13.21 -10.39 12.31
CA ALA A 6 -14.55 -9.90 12.65
C ALA A 6 -14.66 -8.38 12.44
N THR A 7 -13.63 -7.62 12.81
CA THR A 7 -13.58 -6.18 12.58
C THR A 7 -13.52 -5.81 11.10
N LEU A 8 -12.75 -6.55 10.28
CA LEU A 8 -12.72 -6.35 8.84
C LEU A 8 -14.08 -6.62 8.19
N LEU A 9 -14.73 -7.74 8.56
CA LEU A 9 -16.05 -8.12 8.03
C LEU A 9 -17.12 -7.09 8.43
N ARG A 10 -17.21 -6.70 9.71
CA ARG A 10 -18.12 -5.64 10.16
C ARG A 10 -17.89 -4.32 9.44
N THR A 11 -16.64 -3.97 9.20
CA THR A 11 -16.29 -2.75 8.44
C THR A 11 -16.75 -2.86 7.00
N SER A 12 -16.61 -4.03 6.37
CA SER A 12 -17.08 -4.27 5.00
C SER A 12 -18.60 -4.20 4.89
N GLU A 13 -19.33 -4.76 5.85
CA GLU A 13 -20.79 -4.66 5.91
C GLU A 13 -21.25 -3.21 6.06
N ALA A 14 -20.62 -2.46 6.98
CA ALA A 14 -20.96 -1.06 7.22
C ALA A 14 -20.61 -0.12 6.06
N ALA A 15 -19.55 -0.43 5.29
CA ALA A 15 -19.10 0.38 4.16
C ALA A 15 -19.85 0.07 2.84
N GLY A 16 -20.76 -0.91 2.86
CA GLY A 16 -21.31 -1.54 1.67
C GLY A 16 -20.37 -2.65 1.19
N SER A 17 -20.94 -3.82 0.87
CA SER A 17 -20.21 -5.06 0.57
C SER A 17 -19.24 -4.99 -0.62
N ASP A 18 -19.15 -3.85 -1.31
CA ASP A 18 -18.28 -3.60 -2.47
C ASP A 18 -17.05 -2.75 -2.13
N ALA A 19 -16.84 -2.39 -0.85
CA ALA A 19 -15.68 -1.63 -0.42
C ALA A 19 -14.50 -2.53 -0.02
N VAL A 20 -13.29 -2.16 -0.44
CA VAL A 20 -12.05 -2.81 0.04
C VAL A 20 -11.79 -2.39 1.49
N VAL A 21 -11.48 -3.35 2.36
CA VAL A 21 -11.14 -3.08 3.76
C VAL A 21 -9.71 -3.50 4.05
N VAL A 22 -8.94 -2.57 4.61
CA VAL A 22 -7.50 -2.72 4.90
C VAL A 22 -7.32 -2.83 6.40
N GLY A 23 -6.63 -3.88 6.85
CA GLY A 23 -6.21 -4.04 8.23
C GLY A 23 -4.87 -3.36 8.44
N ALA A 24 -4.81 -2.36 9.32
CA ALA A 24 -3.54 -1.74 9.71
C ALA A 24 -2.67 -2.75 10.49
N VAL A 25 -1.36 -2.73 10.25
CA VAL A 25 -0.39 -3.60 10.94
C VAL A 25 0.65 -2.72 11.60
N ARG A 26 0.94 -3.01 12.87
CA ARG A 26 1.96 -2.30 13.65
C ARG A 26 3.26 -3.06 13.78
N ASN A 27 4.34 -2.36 14.12
CA ASN A 27 5.59 -2.96 14.57
C ASN A 27 5.53 -3.30 16.07
N ALA A 28 6.62 -3.85 16.61
CA ALA A 28 6.76 -4.19 18.03
C ALA A 28 6.75 -2.97 18.97
N TYR A 29 6.98 -1.76 18.45
CA TYR A 29 6.96 -0.50 19.19
C TYR A 29 5.57 0.16 19.20
N GLY A 30 4.63 -0.37 18.42
CA GLY A 30 3.27 0.15 18.31
C GLY A 30 3.00 1.05 17.10
N ASP A 31 4.02 1.38 16.31
CA ASP A 31 3.86 2.24 15.13
C ASP A 31 3.21 1.50 13.96
N THR A 32 2.30 2.17 13.25
CA THR A 32 1.68 1.60 12.05
C THR A 32 2.69 1.54 10.89
N VAL A 33 2.96 0.33 10.39
CA VAL A 33 3.96 0.09 9.33
C VAL A 33 3.34 -0.32 7.98
N TYR A 34 2.11 -0.86 8.00
CA TYR A 34 1.31 -1.14 6.81
C TYR A 34 -0.13 -0.70 7.06
N SER A 35 -0.74 0.01 6.10
CA SER A 35 -2.11 0.51 6.22
C SER A 35 -2.66 0.98 4.86
N GLY A 36 -3.75 1.75 4.89
CA GLY A 36 -4.19 2.58 3.77
C GLY A 36 -3.28 3.80 3.60
N ARG A 37 -3.27 4.35 2.38
CA ARG A 37 -2.53 5.54 1.96
C ARG A 37 -3.46 6.57 1.33
N ARG A 38 -3.18 7.85 1.54
CA ARG A 38 -3.96 8.97 1.00
C ARG A 38 -3.07 9.91 0.18
N GLY A 39 -3.65 10.49 -0.86
CA GLY A 39 -3.03 11.49 -1.71
C GLY A 39 -1.96 10.94 -2.66
N ARG A 40 -1.22 11.87 -3.27
CA ARG A 40 -0.11 11.56 -4.19
C ARG A 40 1.17 11.20 -3.44
N SER A 41 1.37 11.78 -2.25
CA SER A 41 2.48 11.49 -1.34
C SER A 41 2.40 10.13 -0.67
N LEU A 42 1.30 9.38 -0.85
CA LEU A 42 1.04 8.11 -0.18
C LEU A 42 1.19 8.23 1.34
N THR A 43 0.62 9.31 1.90
CA THR A 43 0.63 9.55 3.35
C THR A 43 -0.10 8.40 4.03
N LEU A 44 0.53 7.82 5.06
CA LEU A 44 -0.04 6.71 5.83
C LEU A 44 -1.32 7.17 6.53
N VAL A 45 -2.35 6.33 6.48
CA VAL A 45 -3.61 6.52 7.20
C VAL A 45 -3.55 5.69 8.47
N GLU A 46 -3.53 6.35 9.62
CA GLU A 46 -3.60 5.66 10.91
C GLU A 46 -4.99 5.02 11.11
N PRO A 47 -5.09 3.82 11.68
CA PRO A 47 -6.37 3.21 11.99
C PRO A 47 -7.09 4.03 13.07
N GLY A 48 -8.35 4.36 12.84
CA GLY A 48 -9.19 4.97 13.87
C GLY A 48 -9.44 4.00 15.04
N ALA A 49 -9.76 4.53 16.21
CA ALA A 49 -10.07 3.69 17.38
C ALA A 49 -11.39 2.90 17.20
N HIS A 50 -12.40 3.52 16.57
CA HIS A 50 -13.75 2.96 16.48
C HIS A 50 -14.41 3.09 15.11
N ARG A 51 -13.90 3.98 14.25
CA ARG A 51 -14.49 4.24 12.93
C ARG A 51 -13.48 3.92 11.83
N PRO A 52 -13.95 3.39 10.69
CA PRO A 52 -13.09 3.15 9.56
C PRO A 52 -12.65 4.46 8.91
N GLU A 53 -11.41 4.50 8.44
CA GLU A 53 -10.80 5.68 7.84
C GLU A 53 -10.67 5.52 6.32
N ARG A 54 -11.13 6.50 5.54
CA ARG A 54 -11.07 6.39 4.08
C ARG A 54 -9.63 6.51 3.57
N CYS A 55 -9.25 5.68 2.61
CA CYS A 55 -7.96 5.75 1.93
C CYS A 55 -8.12 5.75 0.39
N ASP A 56 -7.05 6.13 -0.30
CA ASP A 56 -7.02 6.18 -1.77
C ASP A 56 -6.34 4.95 -2.39
N THR A 57 -5.46 4.29 -1.64
CA THR A 57 -4.81 3.01 -1.96
C THR A 57 -4.23 2.39 -0.67
N TYR A 58 -3.48 1.30 -0.73
CA TYR A 58 -2.97 0.59 0.44
C TYR A 58 -1.69 -0.20 0.15
N ASP A 59 -0.90 -0.49 1.19
CA ASP A 59 0.21 -1.46 1.20
C ASP A 59 -0.06 -2.61 2.17
N GLY A 60 -1.32 -3.05 2.25
CA GLY A 60 -1.78 -3.93 3.31
C GLY A 60 -1.26 -5.36 3.19
N ARG A 61 -0.58 -5.85 4.24
CA ARG A 61 -0.42 -7.30 4.47
C ARG A 61 -1.75 -8.00 4.76
N VAL A 62 -2.75 -7.24 5.20
CA VAL A 62 -4.10 -7.72 5.51
C VAL A 62 -5.08 -6.85 4.74
N VAL A 63 -5.69 -7.41 3.69
CA VAL A 63 -6.67 -6.72 2.86
C VAL A 63 -7.81 -7.68 2.57
N LEU A 64 -9.04 -7.23 2.85
CA LEU A 64 -10.27 -7.88 2.45
C LEU A 64 -10.75 -7.23 1.16
N VAL A 65 -10.68 -7.99 0.06
CA VAL A 65 -11.13 -7.55 -1.27
C VAL A 65 -12.45 -8.25 -1.58
N PRO A 66 -13.57 -7.50 -1.71
CA PRO A 66 -14.83 -8.09 -2.13
C PRO A 66 -14.74 -8.72 -3.52
N ARG A 67 -15.57 -9.75 -3.76
CA ARG A 67 -15.60 -10.43 -5.06
C ARG A 67 -15.93 -9.46 -6.21
N ALA A 68 -16.87 -8.55 -6.00
CA ALA A 68 -17.23 -7.53 -6.99
C ALA A 68 -16.04 -6.65 -7.37
N VAL A 69 -15.21 -6.25 -6.41
CA VAL A 69 -13.98 -5.48 -6.70
C VAL A 69 -12.99 -6.35 -7.46
N TYR A 70 -12.78 -7.59 -7.02
CA TYR A 70 -11.88 -8.53 -7.70
C TYR A 70 -12.29 -8.76 -9.16
N ASP A 71 -13.58 -8.89 -9.47
CA ASP A 71 -14.05 -9.08 -10.84
C ASP A 71 -13.80 -7.84 -11.72
N LEU A 72 -13.73 -6.65 -11.13
CA LEU A 72 -13.43 -5.41 -11.83
C LEU A 72 -11.93 -5.18 -12.06
N VAL A 73 -11.08 -5.56 -11.10
CA VAL A 73 -9.65 -5.20 -11.14
C VAL A 73 -8.71 -6.39 -11.26
N GLY A 74 -9.14 -7.59 -10.90
CA GLY A 74 -8.30 -8.79 -10.90
C GLY A 74 -7.11 -8.69 -9.94
N ASP A 75 -6.12 -9.54 -10.15
CA ASP A 75 -4.94 -9.63 -9.28
C ASP A 75 -4.05 -8.37 -9.31
N PRO A 76 -3.20 -8.17 -8.29
CA PRO A 76 -2.07 -7.24 -8.38
C PRO A 76 -1.20 -7.52 -9.61
N ASP A 77 -0.76 -6.45 -10.28
CA ASP A 77 0.01 -6.56 -11.51
C ASP A 77 1.45 -7.02 -11.22
N LYS A 78 1.85 -8.16 -11.80
CA LYS A 78 3.15 -8.82 -11.58
C LYS A 78 4.35 -7.98 -12.03
N VAL A 79 4.12 -6.89 -12.79
CA VAL A 79 5.17 -5.91 -13.10
C VAL A 79 5.70 -5.27 -11.82
N PHE A 80 4.84 -5.03 -10.83
CA PHE A 80 5.21 -4.45 -9.56
C PHE A 80 5.62 -5.52 -8.56
N ARG A 81 6.69 -5.24 -7.83
CA ARG A 81 7.14 -6.08 -6.72
C ARG A 81 6.88 -5.38 -5.40
N HIS A 82 6.61 -6.17 -4.36
CA HIS A 82 6.35 -5.66 -3.01
C HIS A 82 5.18 -4.65 -2.98
N ARG A 83 5.26 -3.65 -2.08
CA ARG A 83 4.20 -2.69 -1.77
C ARG A 83 3.67 -1.91 -2.99
N MET A 84 4.48 -1.76 -4.05
CA MET A 84 4.03 -1.03 -5.24
C MET A 84 2.89 -1.75 -5.97
N GLY A 85 2.85 -3.09 -5.92
CA GLY A 85 1.74 -3.86 -6.48
C GLY A 85 0.43 -3.56 -5.77
N ASP A 86 0.48 -3.46 -4.44
CA ASP A 86 -0.67 -3.11 -3.62
C ASP A 86 -1.13 -1.67 -3.90
N TYR A 87 -0.18 -0.72 -4.02
CA TYR A 87 -0.50 0.66 -4.36
C TYR A 87 -1.18 0.79 -5.72
N ASP A 88 -0.68 0.06 -6.72
CA ASP A 88 -1.28 -0.01 -8.05
C ASP A 88 -2.68 -0.60 -8.00
N HIS A 89 -2.82 -1.75 -7.34
CA HIS A 89 -4.09 -2.47 -7.20
C HIS A 89 -5.15 -1.58 -6.53
N GLY A 90 -4.83 -0.95 -5.39
CA GLY A 90 -5.76 -0.05 -4.72
C GLY A 90 -6.16 1.17 -5.56
N ARG A 91 -5.23 1.74 -6.34
CA ARG A 91 -5.57 2.84 -7.27
C ARG A 91 -6.44 2.37 -8.43
N ARG A 92 -6.23 1.16 -8.95
CA ARG A 92 -7.10 0.57 -9.98
C ARG A 92 -8.51 0.32 -9.42
N ALA A 93 -8.62 -0.23 -8.20
CA ALA A 93 -9.90 -0.41 -7.51
C ALA A 93 -10.64 0.92 -7.38
N ARG A 94 -9.94 1.97 -6.93
CA ARG A 94 -10.51 3.32 -6.86
C ARG A 94 -10.98 3.86 -8.21
N ARG A 95 -10.20 3.66 -9.29
CA ARG A 95 -10.62 4.08 -10.64
C ARG A 95 -11.85 3.34 -11.15
N ALA A 96 -12.01 2.08 -10.76
CA ALA A 96 -13.19 1.28 -11.07
C ALA A 96 -14.40 1.64 -10.20
N GLY A 97 -14.29 2.64 -9.31
CA GLY A 97 -15.37 3.13 -8.46
C GLY A 97 -15.42 2.49 -7.07
N ALA A 98 -14.55 1.52 -6.77
CA ALA A 98 -14.52 0.88 -5.46
C ALA A 98 -13.92 1.83 -4.40
N ALA A 99 -14.59 1.94 -3.25
CA ALA A 99 -14.05 2.64 -2.10
C ALA A 99 -13.06 1.74 -1.33
N ALA A 100 -12.11 2.35 -0.62
CA ALA A 100 -11.21 1.65 0.26
C ALA A 100 -11.16 2.31 1.64
N PHE A 101 -11.18 1.49 2.69
CA PHE A 101 -11.18 1.94 4.08
C PHE A 101 -10.17 1.17 4.91
N VAL A 102 -9.51 1.86 5.85
CA VAL A 102 -8.73 1.26 6.92
C VAL A 102 -9.70 0.91 8.04
N ALA A 103 -9.72 -0.35 8.45
CA ALA A 103 -10.56 -0.80 9.57
C ALA A 103 -10.06 -0.23 10.91
N PRO A 104 -10.95 -0.13 11.91
CA PRO A 104 -10.56 0.33 13.23
C PRO A 104 -9.53 -0.59 13.90
N GLY A 105 -8.57 0.02 14.60
CA GLY A 105 -7.48 -0.68 15.29
C GLY A 105 -6.50 -1.41 14.37
N HIS A 106 -5.51 -2.05 14.98
CA HIS A 106 -4.55 -2.89 14.25
C HIS A 106 -5.10 -4.32 14.09
N ALA A 107 -4.95 -4.87 12.90
CA ALA A 107 -5.32 -6.23 12.54
C ALA A 107 -4.17 -7.24 12.71
N GLY A 108 -2.95 -6.76 12.95
CA GLY A 108 -1.76 -7.59 13.04
C GLY A 108 -0.55 -6.84 13.58
N GLU A 109 0.48 -7.60 13.87
CA GLU A 109 1.81 -7.10 14.23
C GLU A 109 2.83 -7.76 13.33
N CYS A 110 3.78 -6.97 12.85
CA CYS A 110 4.90 -7.43 12.05
C CYS A 110 6.17 -7.21 12.87
N VAL A 111 6.90 -8.29 13.13
CA VAL A 111 8.28 -8.18 13.58
C VAL A 111 9.08 -7.80 12.33
N ASP A 112 9.57 -6.57 12.28
CA ASP A 112 10.44 -6.15 11.19
C ASP A 112 11.69 -7.04 11.19
N GLY A 113 11.99 -7.64 10.03
CA GLY A 113 13.34 -8.17 9.81
C GLY A 113 14.33 -7.00 9.78
N PRO A 114 15.64 -7.26 9.97
CA PRO A 114 16.64 -6.19 9.99
C PRO A 114 16.47 -5.27 8.76
N ALA A 115 16.35 -3.97 9.03
CA ALA A 115 16.30 -2.95 7.98
C ALA A 115 17.57 -3.11 7.14
N ALA A 116 17.42 -3.60 5.91
CA ALA A 116 18.58 -3.68 5.04
C ALA A 116 18.95 -2.28 4.59
N PRO A 117 20.25 -2.00 4.50
CA PRO A 117 20.72 -0.69 4.17
C PRO A 117 20.27 -0.30 2.76
N GLY A 118 19.70 0.89 2.64
CA GLY A 118 19.22 1.43 1.37
C GLY A 118 20.32 2.07 0.52
N SER A 119 19.98 2.56 -0.67
CA SER A 119 20.88 3.33 -1.55
C SER A 119 21.20 4.72 -1.04
N ARG A 120 20.44 5.22 -0.06
CA ARG A 120 20.70 6.50 0.61
C ARG A 120 21.52 6.34 1.90
N GLU A 121 22.09 5.16 2.13
CA GLU A 121 22.97 4.94 3.28
C GLU A 121 24.20 5.87 3.19
N PRO A 122 24.47 6.70 4.21
CA PRO A 122 25.64 7.56 4.21
C PRO A 122 26.94 6.75 4.11
N GLY A 123 27.86 7.16 3.23
CA GLY A 123 29.18 6.55 3.10
C GLY A 123 29.30 5.41 2.08
N ILE A 124 28.22 5.06 1.37
CA ILE A 124 28.32 4.10 0.25
C ILE A 124 28.74 4.79 -1.06
N GLY A 125 29.52 4.09 -1.88
CA GLY A 125 29.95 4.60 -3.19
C GLY A 125 28.80 4.66 -4.20
N VAL A 126 28.92 5.54 -5.20
CA VAL A 126 27.90 5.75 -6.26
C VAL A 126 27.49 4.44 -6.97
N ARG A 127 28.43 3.51 -7.19
CA ARG A 127 28.13 2.21 -7.80
C ARG A 127 27.26 1.32 -6.91
N GLU A 128 27.49 1.35 -5.60
CA GLU A 128 26.72 0.57 -4.63
C GLU A 128 25.34 1.19 -4.41
N ALA A 129 25.27 2.53 -4.34
CA ALA A 129 23.99 3.26 -4.35
C ALA A 129 23.16 2.91 -5.58
N LEU A 130 23.75 2.96 -6.79
CA LEU A 130 23.04 2.63 -8.03
C LEU A 130 22.59 1.15 -8.06
N ARG A 131 23.47 0.23 -7.64
CA ARG A 131 23.12 -1.19 -7.52
C ARG A 131 21.93 -1.40 -6.58
N ARG A 132 21.88 -0.69 -5.45
CA ARG A 132 20.78 -0.77 -4.49
C ARG A 132 19.49 -0.13 -5.01
N VAL A 133 19.55 1.03 -5.67
CA VAL A 133 18.38 1.66 -6.34
C VAL A 133 17.75 0.75 -7.38
N THR A 134 18.58 -0.01 -8.11
CA THR A 134 18.09 -0.96 -9.13
C THR A 134 17.73 -2.32 -8.55
N SER A 135 17.99 -2.56 -7.26
CA SER A 135 17.66 -3.80 -6.60
C SER A 135 16.16 -3.93 -6.44
N VAL A 136 15.66 -5.16 -6.31
CA VAL A 136 14.23 -5.45 -6.12
C VAL A 136 13.64 -4.73 -4.90
N ARG A 137 14.49 -4.33 -3.95
CA ARG A 137 14.14 -3.76 -2.66
C ARG A 137 13.91 -2.25 -2.71
N GLU A 138 14.51 -1.57 -3.67
CA GLU A 138 14.35 -0.12 -3.86
C GLU A 138 13.83 0.15 -5.25
N LEU A 139 12.77 0.97 -5.34
CA LEU A 139 11.92 1.15 -6.52
C LEU A 139 12.65 0.98 -7.85
N PRO A 140 12.56 -0.19 -8.51
CA PRO A 140 13.24 -0.40 -9.78
C PRO A 140 12.72 0.62 -10.79
N PRO A 141 13.58 1.34 -11.53
CA PRO A 141 13.16 2.45 -12.40
C PRO A 141 12.03 2.09 -13.37
N ARG A 142 12.03 0.84 -13.88
CA ARG A 142 10.97 0.32 -14.73
C ARG A 142 9.61 0.24 -14.03
N GLN A 143 9.58 -0.20 -12.77
CA GLN A 143 8.33 -0.28 -12.00
C GLN A 143 7.81 1.13 -11.70
N TRP A 144 8.71 2.03 -11.30
CA TRP A 144 8.35 3.42 -11.07
C TRP A 144 7.79 4.09 -12.33
N TRP A 145 8.42 3.89 -13.48
CA TRP A 145 7.93 4.37 -14.78
C TRP A 145 6.49 3.91 -15.07
N VAL A 146 6.23 2.60 -14.97
CA VAL A 146 4.89 2.05 -15.24
C VAL A 146 3.86 2.61 -14.25
N TYR A 147 4.24 2.74 -12.97
CA TYR A 147 3.36 3.32 -11.95
C TYR A 147 3.03 4.79 -12.25
N CYS A 148 4.03 5.61 -12.60
CA CYS A 148 3.82 7.02 -12.96
C CYS A 148 2.91 7.17 -14.19
N LEU A 149 3.19 6.46 -15.27
CA LEU A 149 2.34 6.51 -16.46
C LEU A 149 0.89 6.14 -16.15
N ARG A 150 0.68 5.11 -15.33
CA ARG A 150 -0.66 4.62 -14.99
C ARG A 150 -1.39 5.56 -14.01
N HIS A 151 -0.69 6.25 -13.12
CA HIS A 151 -1.32 6.91 -11.97
C HIS A 151 -1.08 8.41 -11.79
N THR A 152 -0.10 8.99 -12.46
CA THR A 152 0.30 10.38 -12.23
C THR A 152 0.24 11.24 -13.48
N TRP A 153 -0.32 10.74 -14.59
CA TRP A 153 -0.55 11.53 -15.79
C TRP A 153 -1.33 12.83 -15.48
N PRO A 154 -0.91 14.00 -16.01
CA PRO A 154 0.18 14.25 -16.97
C PRO A 154 1.57 14.49 -16.34
N TRP A 155 1.71 14.43 -15.02
CA TRP A 155 2.95 14.74 -14.29
C TRP A 155 4.00 13.62 -14.32
N ALA A 156 3.74 12.52 -15.02
CA ALA A 156 4.62 11.37 -15.08
C ALA A 156 6.06 11.71 -15.51
N PRO A 157 6.31 12.53 -16.56
CA PRO A 157 7.67 12.87 -16.97
C PRO A 157 8.46 13.64 -15.90
N TYR A 158 7.80 14.54 -15.17
CA TYR A 158 8.44 15.34 -14.11
C TYR A 158 8.84 14.47 -12.91
N LEU A 159 7.95 13.57 -12.47
CA LEU A 159 8.16 12.71 -11.30
C LEU A 159 9.22 11.62 -11.50
N MET A 160 9.72 11.43 -12.71
CA MET A 160 10.84 10.53 -12.94
C MET A 160 12.21 11.18 -12.80
N VAL A 161 12.27 12.48 -13.09
CA VAL A 161 13.52 13.24 -13.12
C VAL A 161 13.77 13.94 -11.78
N SER A 162 12.75 13.99 -10.92
CA SER A 162 12.79 14.50 -9.54
C SER A 162 13.07 13.38 -8.54
#